data_AF-A0A0N8R6M3-F1
#
_entry.id   AF-A0A0N8R6M3-F1
#
_cell.length_a   1.000
_cell.length_b   1.000
_cell.length_c   1.000
_cell.angle_alpha   90.00
_cell.angle_beta   90.00
_cell.angle_gamma   90.00
#
_symmetry.space_group_name_H-M   'P 1'
#
loop_
_entity.id
_entity.type
_entity.pdbx_description
1 polymer ?
#
loop_
_entity_poly.entity_id
_entity_poly.type
_entity_poly.pdbx_seq_one_letter_code
_entity_poly.pdbx_strand_id
1 'polypeptide(L)'
;MMGIVAVFMIGQALEGMVLTPLLVGDRIGLHPVAVIFAILAGGELFGFTGILLALPVAAVIMVLVHHMHDVYKSSEVYAGAEDPDL
;
A
#
# COMPACT_ATOMS: atom_id res chain seq x y z
N MET A 1 11.71 15.27 -36.02
CA MET A 1 11.73 15.55 -34.57
C MET A 1 10.33 15.53 -33.96
N MET A 2 9.34 16.28 -34.49
CA MET A 2 7.94 16.25 -33.99
C MET A 2 7.29 14.85 -33.94
N GLY A 3 7.50 14.00 -34.94
CA GLY A 3 6.93 12.64 -34.94
C GLY A 3 7.43 11.75 -33.80
N ILE A 4 8.71 11.89 -33.41
CA ILE A 4 9.29 11.14 -32.29
C ILE A 4 8.66 11.61 -30.97
N VAL A 5 8.52 12.93 -30.79
CA VAL A 5 7.90 13.52 -29.60
C VAL A 5 6.45 13.06 -29.44
N ALA A 6 5.68 13.03 -30.53
CA ALA A 6 4.29 12.57 -30.50
C ALA A 6 4.16 11.09 -30.09
N VAL A 7 5.01 10.22 -30.64
CA VAL A 7 5.01 8.79 -30.28
C VAL A 7 5.44 8.59 -28.82
N PHE A 8 6.48 9.30 -28.36
CA PHE A 8 6.92 9.24 -26.97
C PHE A 8 5.86 9.75 -26.00
N MET A 9 5.16 10.84 -26.33
CA MET A 9 4.06 11.34 -25.51
C MET A 9 2.94 10.31 -25.35
N ILE A 10 2.52 9.69 -26.46
CA ILE A 10 1.47 8.65 -26.42
C ILE A 10 1.95 7.43 -25.64
N GLY A 11 3.20 6.99 -25.87
CA GLY A 11 3.81 5.88 -25.14
C GLY A 11 3.89 6.13 -23.64
N GLN A 12 4.42 7.28 -23.23
CA GLN A 12 4.52 7.69 -21.82
C GLN A 12 3.15 7.83 -21.15
N ALA A 13 2.15 8.38 -21.85
CA ALA A 13 0.79 8.48 -21.32
C ALA A 13 0.18 7.09 -21.08
N LEU A 14 0.32 6.17 -22.04
CA LEU A 14 -0.15 4.79 -21.89
C LEU A 14 0.61 4.03 -20.79
N GLU A 15 1.92 4.24 -20.69
CA GLU A 15 2.77 3.63 -19.66
C GLU A 15 2.38 4.12 -18.26
N GLY A 16 2.20 5.43 -18.07
CA GLY A 16 1.86 6.02 -16.79
C GLY A 16 0.41 5.76 -16.36
N MET A 17 -0.54 5.82 -17.29
CA MET A 17 -1.97 5.70 -16.97
C MET A 17 -2.50 4.27 -16.97
N VAL A 18 -1.90 3.35 -17.74
CA VAL A 18 -2.44 1.98 -17.92
C VAL A 18 -1.44 0.95 -17.47
N LEU A 19 -0.20 1.01 -17.97
CA LEU A 19 0.77 -0.06 -17.75
C LEU A 19 1.26 -0.07 -16.28
N THR A 20 1.56 1.09 -15.73
CA THR A 20 1.99 1.25 -14.33
C THR A 20 0.94 0.75 -13.33
N PRO A 21 -0.34 1.19 -13.37
CA PRO A 21 -1.34 0.64 -12.45
C PRO A 21 -1.65 -0.84 -12.70
N LEU A 22 -1.55 -1.33 -13.94
CA LEU A 22 -1.74 -2.76 -14.24
C LEU A 22 -0.62 -3.63 -13.66
N LEU A 23 0.64 -3.15 -13.71
CA LEU A 23 1.81 -3.83 -13.17
C LEU A 23 1.88 -3.74 -11.63
N VAL A 24 1.56 -2.57 -11.07
CA VAL A 24 1.64 -2.29 -9.63
C VAL A 24 0.35 -2.73 -8.90
N GLY A 25 -0.72 -2.98 -9.64
CA GLY A 25 -1.92 -3.71 -9.25
C GLY A 25 -2.44 -3.41 -7.85
N ASP A 26 -3.22 -2.33 -7.70
CA ASP A 26 -4.22 -2.05 -6.62
C ASP A 26 -3.94 -2.55 -5.18
N ARG A 27 -2.69 -2.71 -4.74
CA ARG A 27 -2.39 -3.34 -3.45
C ARG A 27 -1.45 -2.54 -2.58
N ILE A 28 -1.90 -1.36 -2.21
CA ILE A 28 -1.48 -0.84 -0.90
C ILE A 28 -2.64 -0.85 0.08
N GLY A 29 -3.91 -0.88 -0.35
CA GLY A 29 -5.06 -0.98 0.57
C GLY A 29 -5.11 0.13 1.63
N LEU A 30 -4.30 1.18 1.48
CA LEU A 30 -4.17 2.28 2.43
C LEU A 30 -5.47 3.08 2.40
N HIS A 31 -6.36 2.76 3.32
CA HIS A 31 -7.58 3.51 3.51
C HIS A 31 -7.23 4.99 3.76
N PRO A 32 -7.84 5.96 3.07
CA PRO A 32 -7.48 7.38 3.20
C PRO A 32 -7.50 7.88 4.65
N VAL A 33 -8.38 7.32 5.48
CA VAL A 33 -8.46 7.63 6.91
C VAL A 33 -7.21 7.19 7.68
N ALA A 34 -6.58 6.06 7.34
CA ALA A 34 -5.36 5.61 7.99
C ALA A 34 -4.18 6.56 7.70
N VAL A 35 -4.13 7.12 6.50
CA VAL A 35 -3.13 8.14 6.12
C VAL A 35 -3.33 9.42 6.93
N ILE A 36 -4.56 9.92 7.01
CA ILE A 36 -4.89 11.11 7.80
C ILE A 36 -4.56 10.86 9.28
N PHE A 37 -4.91 9.70 9.82
CA PHE A 37 -4.62 9.34 11.21
C PHE A 37 -3.11 9.30 11.47
N ALA A 38 -2.32 8.72 10.57
CA ALA A 38 -0.86 8.71 10.70
C ALA A 38 -0.25 10.11 10.66
N ILE A 39 -0.77 11.01 9.80
CA ILE A 39 -0.32 12.40 9.74
C ILE A 39 -0.63 13.14 11.04
N LEU A 40 -1.84 12.97 11.58
CA LEU A 40 -2.24 13.59 12.84
C LEU A 40 -1.42 13.05 14.01
N ALA A 41 -1.28 11.72 14.12
CA ALA A 41 -0.49 11.08 15.17
C ALA A 41 0.99 11.44 15.08
N GLY A 42 1.58 11.41 13.88
CA GLY A 42 2.96 11.82 13.65
C GLY A 42 3.18 13.30 14.00
N GLY A 43 2.24 14.16 13.59
CA GLY A 43 2.27 15.58 13.93
C GLY A 43 2.19 15.88 15.42
N GLU A 44 1.40 15.11 16.17
CA GLU A 44 1.33 15.28 17.63
C GLU A 44 2.59 14.74 18.34
N LEU A 45 3.08 13.57 17.93
CA LEU A 45 4.21 12.89 18.59
C LEU A 45 5.57 13.55 18.33
N PHE A 46 5.81 14.01 17.10
CA PHE A 46 7.12 14.49 16.66
C PHE A 46 7.06 15.83 15.89
N GLY A 47 5.91 16.51 15.88
CA GLY A 47 5.74 17.79 15.20
C GLY A 47 5.89 17.68 13.68
N PHE A 48 6.53 18.67 13.06
CA PHE A 48 6.72 18.72 11.60
C PHE A 48 7.46 17.50 11.05
N THR A 49 8.49 17.01 11.76
CA THR A 49 9.25 15.83 11.34
C THR A 49 8.37 14.58 11.33
N GLY A 50 7.44 14.46 12.28
CA GLY A 50 6.48 13.36 12.31
C GLY A 50 5.47 13.42 11.17
N ILE A 51 5.04 14.61 10.74
CA ILE A 51 4.20 14.78 9.55
C ILE A 51 4.93 14.33 8.28
N LEU A 52 6.20 14.73 8.12
CA LEU A 52 7.03 14.35 6.96
C LEU A 52 7.22 12.83 6.85
N LEU A 53 7.38 12.16 8.00
CA LEU A 53 7.61 10.71 8.07
C LEU A 53 6.33 9.88 8.22
N ALA A 54 5.17 10.51 8.42
CA ALA A 54 3.92 9.80 8.71
C ALA A 54 3.54 8.81 7.61
N LEU A 55 3.61 9.23 6.34
CA LEU A 55 3.22 8.41 5.21
C LEU A 55 4.10 7.16 5.02
N PRO A 56 5.44 7.25 4.96
CA PRO A 56 6.28 6.07 4.82
C PRO A 56 6.17 5.12 6.03
N VAL A 57 6.06 5.65 7.26
CA VAL A 57 5.88 4.82 8.46
C VAL A 57 4.55 4.08 8.42
N ALA A 58 3.45 4.76 8.05
CA ALA A 58 2.14 4.14 7.92
C ALA A 58 2.13 3.01 6.88
N ALA A 59 2.81 3.20 5.74
CA ALA A 59 2.94 2.18 4.71
C ALA A 59 3.68 0.94 5.24
N VAL A 60 4.79 1.12 5.96
CA VAL A 60 5.55 0.00 6.57
C VAL A 60 4.70 -0.76 7.58
N ILE A 61 4.01 -0.06 8.49
CA ILE A 61 3.11 -0.67 9.48
C ILE A 61 2.01 -1.48 8.78
N MET A 62 1.38 -0.93 7.74
CA MET A 62 0.32 -1.61 7.02
C MET A 62 0.81 -2.90 6.36
N VAL A 63 1.99 -2.88 5.71
CA VAL A 63 2.58 -4.06 5.09
C VAL A 63 2.89 -5.13 6.15
N LEU A 64 3.44 -4.72 7.30
CA LEU A 64 3.69 -5.63 8.42
C LEU A 64 2.41 -6.27 8.94
N VAL A 65 1.34 -5.49 9.13
CA VAL A 65 0.04 -6.01 9.59
C VAL A 65 -0.55 -6.99 8.59
N HIS A 66 -0.53 -6.68 7.29
CA HIS A 66 -1.00 -7.60 6.26
C HIS A 66 -0.19 -8.91 6.27
N HIS A 67 1.14 -8.79 6.30
CA HIS A 67 2.01 -9.96 6.34
C HIS A 67 1.78 -10.81 7.59
N MET A 68 1.67 -10.19 8.77
CA MET A 68 1.38 -10.89 10.02
C MET A 68 0.02 -11.59 9.98
N HIS A 69 -1.00 -10.96 9.40
CA HIS A 69 -2.33 -11.56 9.28
C HIS A 69 -2.34 -12.79 8.35
N ASP A 70 -1.60 -12.74 7.24
CA ASP A 70 -1.47 -13.86 6.31
C ASP A 70 -0.66 -15.02 6.95
N VAL A 71 0.39 -14.70 7.70
CA VAL A 71 1.17 -15.68 8.47
C VAL A 71 0.33 -16.29 9.61
N TYR A 72 -0.49 -15.49 10.29
CA TYR A 72 -1.35 -15.98 11.38
C TYR A 72 -2.37 -17.00 10.89
N LYS A 73 -3.05 -16.72 9.77
CA LYS A 73 -4.04 -17.64 9.17
C LYS A 73 -3.45 -18.94 8.63
N SER A 74 -2.17 -18.92 8.24
CA SER A 74 -1.48 -20.10 7.71
C SER A 74 -0.79 -20.93 8.79
N SER A 75 -0.75 -20.46 10.05
CA SER A 75 -0.18 -21.22 11.15
C SER A 75 -1.11 -22.35 11.61
N GLU A 76 -0.54 -23.52 11.93
CA GLU A 76 -1.25 -24.71 12.42
C GLU A 76 -2.13 -24.43 13.66
N VAL A 77 -1.86 -23.34 14.39
CA VAL A 77 -2.64 -22.90 15.55
C VAL A 77 -4.05 -22.43 15.16
N TYR A 78 -4.25 -21.90 13.94
CA TYR A 78 -5.58 -21.51 13.44
C TYR A 78 -6.23 -22.60 12.59
N ALA A 79 -5.46 -23.32 11.78
CA ALA A 79 -5.97 -24.44 10.96
C ALA A 79 -6.42 -25.66 11.80
N GLY A 80 -5.99 -25.77 13.06
CA GLY A 80 -6.46 -26.79 13.99
C GLY A 80 -7.84 -26.54 14.63
N ALA A 81 -8.54 -25.46 14.26
CA ALA A 81 -9.86 -25.10 14.82
C ALA A 81 -11.04 -25.35 13.86
N GLU A 82 -10.81 -25.76 12.61
CA GLU A 82 -11.86 -26.34 11.77
C GLU A 82 -12.02 -27.81 12.17
N ASP A 83 -12.78 -28.03 13.24
CA ASP A 83 -13.40 -29.32 13.55
C ASP A 83 -14.40 -29.65 12.41
N PRO A 84 -14.16 -30.70 11.58
CA PRO A 84 -15.04 -31.05 10.46
C PRO A 84 -16.37 -31.69 10.88
N ASP A 85 -16.61 -31.90 12.19
CA ASP A 85 -17.70 -32.72 12.71
C ASP A 85 -18.85 -31.92 13.38
N LEU A 86 -19.36 -30.88 12.71
CA LEU A 86 -20.74 -30.36 12.91
C LEU A 86 -21.59 -30.47 11.65
#